data_AF-A0A8W8NZ25-F1
#
_entry.id   AF-A0A8W8NZ25-F1
#
_cell.length_a   1.000
_cell.length_b   1.000
_cell.length_c   1.000
_cell.angle_alpha   90.00
_cell.angle_beta   90.00
_cell.angle_gamma   90.00
#
_symmetry.space_group_name_H-M   'P 1'
#
loop_
_entity.id
_entity.type
_entity.pdbx_description
1 polymer ?
#
loop_
_entity_poly.entity_id
_entity_poly.type
_entity_poly.pdbx_seq_one_letter_code
_entity_poly.pdbx_strand_id
1 'polypeptide(L)'
;AREGELRQLRKQTTELEEQNAILSKHIESMKHAIEKLEIEAVQQRSTNMALQGHLDNLRTTLTDNFNSVPLPGTSELPTLDTIDNYMAKLHNLILDSPQDHQALISMVRDVIGRLNIDQDKM
;
A
#
# COMPACT_ATOMS: atom_id res chain seq x y z
N ALA A 1 36.97 53.87 -26.88
CA ALA A 1 35.86 53.79 -25.90
C ALA A 1 34.67 53.03 -26.49
N ARG A 2 33.96 53.61 -27.47
CA ARG A 2 32.73 53.06 -28.08
C ARG A 2 32.81 51.62 -28.62
N GLU A 3 33.93 51.27 -29.26
CA GLU A 3 34.14 49.93 -29.83
C GLU A 3 34.39 48.86 -28.74
N GLY A 4 35.00 49.26 -27.63
CA GLY A 4 35.21 48.40 -26.46
C GLY A 4 33.91 48.10 -25.72
N GLU A 5 33.05 49.10 -25.57
CA GLU A 5 31.69 48.94 -25.01
C GLU A 5 30.83 48.01 -25.86
N LEU A 6 30.86 48.17 -27.19
CA LEU A 6 30.12 47.29 -28.10
C LEU A 6 30.60 45.83 -28.00
N ARG A 7 31.91 45.60 -27.89
CA ARG A 7 32.47 44.27 -27.70
C ARG A 7 32.05 43.66 -26.35
N GLN A 8 32.03 44.46 -25.29
CA GLN A 8 31.63 44.01 -23.97
C GLN A 8 30.13 43.67 -23.91
N LEU A 9 29.28 44.50 -24.54
CA LEU A 9 27.85 44.21 -24.67
C LEU A 9 27.59 42.90 -25.42
N ARG A 10 28.27 42.66 -26.55
CA ARG A 10 28.15 41.40 -27.29
C ARG A 10 28.52 40.19 -26.43
N LYS A 11 29.61 40.30 -25.67
CA LYS A 11 30.03 39.24 -24.74
C LYS A 11 28.94 38.95 -23.70
N GLN A 12 28.39 40.00 -23.09
CA GLN A 12 27.30 39.86 -22.12
C GLN A 12 26.03 39.27 -22.74
N THR A 13 25.68 39.66 -23.97
CA THR A 13 24.56 39.07 -24.70
C THR A 13 24.76 37.57 -24.91
N THR A 14 25.93 37.14 -25.36
CA THR A 14 26.23 35.72 -25.54
C THR A 14 26.17 34.94 -24.22
N GLU A 15 26.73 35.49 -23.14
CA GLU A 15 26.66 34.86 -21.80
C GLU A 15 25.21 34.71 -21.32
N LEU A 16 24.35 35.70 -21.56
CA LEU A 16 22.93 35.65 -21.23
C LEU A 16 22.16 34.65 -22.10
N GLU A 17 22.48 34.56 -23.39
CA GLU A 17 21.90 33.55 -24.30
C GLU A 17 22.25 32.13 -23.86
N GLU A 18 23.51 31.89 -23.47
CA GLU A 18 23.94 30.60 -22.92
C GLU A 18 23.20 30.26 -21.61
N GLN A 19 23.07 31.22 -20.69
CA GLN A 19 22.31 31.02 -19.45
C GLN A 19 20.83 30.73 -19.72
N ASN A 20 20.21 31.44 -20.66
CA ASN A 20 18.83 31.20 -21.07
C ASN A 20 18.65 29.81 -21.69
N ALA A 21 19.60 29.34 -22.49
CA ALA A 21 19.56 27.98 -23.05
C ALA A 21 19.65 26.91 -21.95
N ILE A 22 20.53 27.10 -20.98
CA ILE A 22 20.67 26.19 -19.82
C ILE A 22 19.38 26.16 -18.99
N LEU A 23 18.84 27.34 -18.67
CA LEU A 23 17.58 27.45 -17.93
C LEU A 23 16.42 26.79 -18.66
N SER A 24 16.31 27.00 -19.97
CA SER A 24 15.27 26.38 -20.80
C SER A 24 15.34 24.85 -20.73
N LYS A 25 16.55 24.28 -20.80
CA LYS A 25 16.75 22.83 -20.66
C LYS A 25 16.38 22.33 -19.25
N HIS A 26 16.71 23.09 -18.21
CA HIS A 26 16.31 22.73 -16.84
C HIS A 26 14.79 22.75 -16.67
N ILE A 27 14.11 23.77 -17.19
CA ILE A 27 12.64 23.85 -17.18
C ILE A 27 12.04 22.63 -17.87
N GLU A 28 12.56 22.27 -19.05
CA GLU A 28 12.11 21.08 -19.78
C GLU A 28 12.34 19.79 -18.97
N SER A 29 13.52 19.62 -18.38
CA SER A 29 13.82 18.46 -17.54
C SER A 29 12.91 18.38 -16.32
N MET A 30 12.60 19.52 -15.69
CA MET A 30 11.69 19.57 -14.54
C MET A 30 10.26 19.20 -14.94
N LYS A 31 9.79 19.67 -16.11
CA LYS A 31 8.46 19.30 -16.63
C LYS A 31 8.33 17.79 -16.83
N HIS A 32 9.35 17.16 -17.44
CA HIS A 32 9.36 15.69 -17.59
C HIS A 32 9.40 14.96 -16.25
N ALA A 33 10.15 15.47 -15.27
CA ALA A 33 10.18 14.89 -13.93
C ALA A 33 8.82 15.00 -13.22
N ILE A 34 8.12 16.13 -13.38
CA ILE A 34 6.76 16.32 -12.83
C ILE A 34 5.79 15.32 -13.48
N GLU A 35 5.77 15.23 -14.81
CA GLU A 35 4.88 14.30 -15.53
C GLU A 35 5.11 12.85 -15.07
N LYS A 36 6.37 12.45 -14.93
CA LYS A 36 6.71 11.12 -14.42
C LYS A 36 6.19 10.90 -12.99
N LEU A 37 6.38 11.87 -12.10
CA LEU A 37 5.89 11.79 -10.72
C LEU A 37 4.36 11.74 -10.64
N GLU A 38 3.67 12.46 -11.52
CA GLU A 38 2.20 12.41 -11.61
C GLU A 38 1.70 11.03 -12.02
N ILE A 39 2.34 10.40 -13.02
CA ILE A 39 2.04 9.03 -13.44
C ILE A 39 2.29 8.05 -12.29
N GLU A 40 3.45 8.13 -11.64
CA GLU A 40 3.79 7.28 -10.50
C GLU A 40 2.80 7.44 -9.34
N ALA A 41 2.37 8.68 -9.05
CA ALA A 41 1.39 8.95 -8.00
C ALA A 41 0.01 8.34 -8.31
N VAL A 42 -0.45 8.41 -9.57
CA VAL A 42 -1.70 7.77 -10.00
C VAL A 42 -1.59 6.26 -9.89
N GLN A 43 -0.48 5.67 -10.32
CA GLN A 43 -0.25 4.23 -10.22
C GLN A 43 -0.21 3.77 -8.76
N GLN A 44 0.49 4.48 -7.89
CA GLN A 44 0.55 4.18 -6.46
C GLN A 44 -0.83 4.24 -5.81
N ARG A 45 -1.66 5.22 -6.18
CA ARG A 45 -3.05 5.32 -5.70
C ARG A 45 -3.88 4.11 -6.14
N SER A 46 -3.76 3.70 -7.40
CA SER A 46 -4.45 2.52 -7.93
C SER A 46 -4.04 1.24 -7.16
N THR A 47 -2.74 1.04 -6.95
CA THR A 47 -2.21 -0.08 -6.16
C THR A 47 -2.75 -0.08 -4.74
N ASN A 48 -2.75 1.08 -4.07
CA ASN A 48 -3.29 1.18 -2.71
C ASN A 48 -4.79 0.84 -2.65
N MET A 49 -5.59 1.26 -3.65
CA MET A 49 -7.00 0.89 -3.73
C MET A 49 -7.21 -0.62 -3.91
N ALA A 50 -6.40 -1.26 -4.77
CA ALA A 50 -6.46 -2.70 -4.97
C ALA A 50 -6.10 -3.46 -3.67
N LEU A 51 -5.04 -3.04 -2.98
CA LEU A 51 -4.64 -3.62 -1.70
C LEU A 51 -5.72 -3.46 -0.62
N GLN A 52 -6.36 -2.29 -0.55
CA GLN A 52 -7.48 -2.07 0.37
C GLN A 52 -8.64 -3.02 0.04
N GLY A 53 -8.99 -3.18 -1.24
CA GLY A 53 -10.04 -4.12 -1.66
C GLY A 53 -9.71 -5.57 -1.31
N HIS A 54 -8.46 -5.99 -1.48
CA HIS A 54 -8.01 -7.32 -1.04
C HIS A 54 -8.12 -7.51 0.47
N LEU A 55 -7.76 -6.48 1.24
CA LEU A 55 -7.85 -6.51 2.70
C LEU A 55 -9.31 -6.57 3.17
N ASP A 56 -10.21 -5.80 2.55
CA ASP A 56 -11.65 -5.82 2.87
C ASP A 56 -12.28 -7.18 2.55
N ASN A 57 -11.90 -7.77 1.41
CA ASN A 57 -12.31 -9.13 1.04
C ASN A 57 -11.80 -10.16 2.04
N LEU A 58 -10.53 -10.07 2.44
CA LEU A 58 -9.95 -10.97 3.43
C LEU A 58 -10.67 -10.86 4.78
N ARG A 59 -10.94 -9.64 5.25
CA ARG A 59 -11.69 -9.40 6.49
C ARG A 59 -13.09 -10.00 6.41
N THR A 60 -13.80 -9.77 5.32
CA THR A 60 -15.15 -10.32 5.11
C THR A 60 -15.12 -11.85 5.14
N THR A 61 -14.24 -12.45 4.35
CA THR A 61 -14.06 -13.91 4.30
C THR A 61 -13.75 -14.49 5.67
N LEU A 62 -12.84 -13.87 6.44
CA LEU A 62 -12.52 -14.33 7.79
C LEU A 62 -13.70 -14.15 8.76
N THR A 63 -14.39 -13.01 8.74
CA THR A 63 -15.59 -12.80 9.56
C THR A 63 -16.66 -13.84 9.29
N ASP A 64 -16.96 -14.13 8.03
CA ASP A 64 -17.99 -15.10 7.64
C ASP A 64 -17.62 -16.53 8.08
N ASN A 65 -16.36 -16.91 7.90
CA ASN A 65 -15.91 -18.27 8.17
C ASN A 65 -15.71 -18.55 9.67
N PHE A 66 -15.44 -17.52 10.47
CA PHE A 66 -15.25 -17.65 11.92
C PHE A 66 -16.46 -17.18 12.75
N ASN A 67 -17.59 -16.81 12.13
CA ASN A 67 -18.79 -16.29 12.82
C ASN A 67 -19.42 -17.25 13.83
N SER A 68 -19.06 -18.55 13.79
CA SER A 68 -19.54 -19.59 14.70
C SER A 68 -18.46 -20.10 15.64
N VAL A 69 -17.29 -19.45 15.70
CA VAL A 69 -16.15 -19.85 16.52
C VAL A 69 -15.97 -18.85 17.67
N PRO A 70 -16.50 -19.11 18.87
CA PRO A 70 -16.32 -18.22 20.01
C PRO A 70 -14.92 -18.35 20.61
N LEU A 71 -14.30 -17.23 20.99
CA LEU A 71 -13.04 -17.26 21.74
C LEU A 71 -13.24 -17.81 23.16
N PRO A 72 -12.38 -18.74 23.63
CA PRO A 72 -12.36 -19.18 25.01
C PRO A 72 -12.22 -18.01 26.00
N GLY A 73 -12.96 -18.07 27.12
CA GLY A 73 -12.91 -17.08 28.20
C GLY A 73 -13.74 -15.81 27.96
N THR A 74 -13.90 -15.36 26.71
CA THR A 74 -14.70 -14.16 26.37
C THR A 74 -15.99 -14.46 25.63
N SER A 75 -16.09 -15.62 24.98
CA SER A 75 -17.17 -15.98 24.04
C SER A 75 -17.39 -14.94 22.94
N GLU A 76 -16.35 -14.16 22.61
CA GLU A 76 -16.38 -13.14 21.58
C GLU A 76 -16.44 -13.80 20.20
N LEU A 77 -17.30 -13.27 19.33
CA LEU A 77 -17.40 -13.64 17.92
C LEU A 77 -16.84 -12.50 17.05
N PRO A 78 -16.25 -12.83 15.88
CA PRO A 78 -15.72 -11.81 15.00
C PRO A 78 -16.84 -11.00 14.34
N THR A 79 -16.58 -9.72 14.16
CA THR A 79 -17.34 -8.80 13.30
C THR A 79 -16.38 -8.11 12.34
N LEU A 80 -16.87 -7.44 11.31
CA LEU A 80 -16.00 -6.69 10.38
C LEU A 80 -15.11 -5.66 11.09
N ASP A 81 -15.61 -5.05 12.18
CA ASP A 81 -14.87 -4.05 12.94
C ASP A 81 -13.88 -4.68 13.94
N THR A 82 -14.11 -5.93 14.36
CA THR A 82 -13.31 -6.59 15.41
C THR A 82 -12.42 -7.71 14.91
N ILE A 83 -12.51 -8.08 13.63
CA ILE A 83 -11.85 -9.27 13.08
C ILE A 83 -10.34 -9.28 13.27
N ASP A 84 -9.64 -8.15 13.10
CA ASP A 84 -8.18 -8.11 13.26
C ASP A 84 -7.77 -8.43 14.70
N ASN A 85 -8.46 -7.83 15.67
CA ASN A 85 -8.21 -8.05 17.09
C ASN A 85 -8.62 -9.47 17.52
N TYR A 86 -9.74 -9.96 17.00
CA TYR A 86 -10.19 -11.34 17.20
C TYR A 86 -9.12 -12.34 16.70
N MET A 87 -8.59 -12.15 15.48
CA MET A 87 -7.56 -13.03 14.90
C MET A 87 -6.24 -12.96 15.67
N ALA A 88 -5.83 -11.79 16.15
CA ALA A 88 -4.66 -11.64 17.00
C ALA A 88 -4.82 -12.40 18.34
N LYS A 89 -5.98 -12.28 19.00
CA LYS A 89 -6.29 -13.03 20.23
C LYS A 89 -6.33 -14.54 19.97
N LEU A 90 -7.00 -14.96 18.90
CA LEU A 90 -7.07 -16.36 18.48
C LEU A 90 -5.67 -16.95 18.29
N HIS A 91 -4.81 -16.23 17.56
CA HIS A 91 -3.43 -16.63 17.33
C HIS A 91 -2.65 -16.81 18.64
N ASN A 92 -2.76 -15.83 19.56
CA ASN A 92 -2.08 -15.92 20.85
C ASN A 92 -2.60 -17.09 21.70
N LEU A 93 -3.92 -17.32 21.75
CA LEU A 93 -4.51 -18.45 22.50
C LEU A 93 -4.03 -19.81 21.97
N ILE A 94 -3.83 -19.93 20.66
CA ILE A 94 -3.30 -21.15 20.03
C ILE A 94 -1.82 -21.35 20.39
N LEU A 95 -1.02 -20.28 20.46
CA LEU A 95 0.41 -20.37 20.77
C LEU A 95 0.69 -20.57 22.27
N ASP A 96 -0.01 -19.86 23.13
CA ASP A 96 0.28 -19.79 24.57
C ASP A 96 -0.14 -21.08 25.30
N SER A 97 -1.22 -21.73 24.88
CA SER A 97 -1.74 -22.93 25.55
C SER A 97 -2.42 -23.90 24.56
N PRO A 98 -1.67 -24.50 23.63
CA PRO A 98 -2.22 -25.37 22.59
C PRO A 98 -2.88 -26.65 23.12
N GLN A 99 -2.42 -27.15 24.27
CA GLN A 99 -2.98 -28.36 24.89
C GLN A 99 -4.36 -28.11 25.51
N ASP A 100 -4.61 -26.89 25.99
CA ASP A 100 -5.88 -26.52 26.62
C ASP A 100 -6.94 -26.13 25.57
N HIS A 101 -6.51 -25.81 24.35
CA HIS A 101 -7.36 -25.34 23.26
C HIS A 101 -7.46 -26.31 22.07
N GLN A 102 -7.25 -27.62 22.28
CA GLN A 102 -7.26 -28.60 21.18
C GLN A 102 -8.56 -28.61 20.34
N ALA A 103 -9.72 -28.49 21.00
CA ALA A 103 -11.01 -28.42 20.29
C ALA A 103 -11.12 -27.17 19.40
N LEU A 104 -10.64 -26.03 19.90
CA LEU A 104 -10.56 -24.78 19.13
C LEU A 104 -9.62 -24.95 17.93
N ILE A 105 -8.43 -25.52 18.13
CA ILE A 105 -7.46 -25.77 17.06
C ILE A 105 -8.07 -26.66 15.97
N SER A 106 -8.85 -27.69 16.31
CA SER A 106 -9.55 -28.52 15.32
C SER A 106 -10.55 -27.70 14.52
N MET A 107 -11.40 -26.89 15.18
CA MET A 107 -12.37 -26.03 14.49
C MET A 107 -11.68 -25.03 13.57
N VAL A 108 -10.59 -24.40 14.03
CA VAL A 108 -9.81 -23.46 13.22
C VAL A 108 -9.21 -24.15 11.99
N ARG A 109 -8.68 -25.37 12.14
CA ARG A 109 -8.17 -26.16 11.02
C ARG A 109 -9.25 -26.50 10.00
N ASP A 110 -10.44 -26.89 10.46
CA ASP A 110 -11.57 -27.20 9.58
C ASP A 110 -12.03 -25.96 8.80
N VAL A 111 -12.12 -24.81 9.48
CA VAL A 111 -12.47 -23.53 8.86
C VAL A 111 -11.43 -23.10 7.83
N ILE A 112 -10.13 -23.17 8.16
CA ILE A 112 -9.04 -22.86 7.22
C ILE A 112 -9.02 -23.84 6.05
N GLY A 113 -9.31 -25.12 6.28
CA GLY A 113 -9.42 -26.12 5.23
C GLY A 113 -10.49 -25.77 4.18
N ARG A 114 -11.62 -25.20 4.61
CA ARG A 114 -12.68 -24.71 3.70
C ARG A 114 -12.24 -23.47 2.93
N LEU A 115 -11.61 -22.52 3.61
CA LEU A 115 -11.06 -21.31 2.99
C LEU A 115 -10.09 -21.65 1.85
N ASN A 116 -9.21 -22.63 2.06
CA ASN A 116 -8.23 -23.04 1.06
C ASN A 116 -8.89 -23.72 -0.17
N ILE A 117 -10.02 -24.41 0.02
CA ILE A 117 -10.79 -25.04 -1.07
C ILE A 117 -11.51 -23.98 -1.91
N ASP A 118 -12.01 -22.91 -1.29
CA ASP A 118 -12.71 -21.84 -2.00
C ASP A 118 -11.75 -20.93 -2.77
N GLN A 119 -10.50 -20.77 -2.33
CA GLN A 119 -9.45 -20.09 -3.09
C GLN A 119 -9.03 -20.84 -4.36
N ASP A 120 -9.11 -22.17 -4.39
CA ASP A 120 -8.71 -23.00 -5.55
C ASP A 120 -9.77 -23.04 -6.66
N LYS A 121 -10.97 -22.48 -6.40
CA LYS A 121 -12.11 -22.43 -7.34
C LYS A 121 -12.27 -21.08 -8.05
N MET A 122 -11.45 -20.09 -7.71
CA MET A 122 -11.43 -18.76 -8.34
C MET A 122 -10.23 -18.63 -9.29
#